data_AF-A0AAW6LYY4-F1
#
_entry.id   AF-A0AAW6LYY4-F1
#
_cell.length_a   1.000
_cell.length_b   1.000
_cell.length_c   1.000
_cell.angle_alpha   90.00
_cell.angle_beta   90.00
_cell.angle_gamma   90.00
#
_symmetry.space_group_name_H-M   'P 1'
#
loop_
_entity.id
_entity.type
_entity.pdbx_description
1 polymer ?
#
loop_
_entity_poly.entity_id
_entity_poly.type
_entity_poly.pdbx_seq_one_letter_code
_entity_poly.pdbx_strand_id
1 'polypeptide(L)'
;MSPFGSWVQAQIDLRGYGSVTEAAHALDVYPSVLRQWMSIVRRPSHGVVRRAAAAFDVHIQEVLVAADYMTEEESGLVDTIPASVRHFTIGQMLEEIGRRTEGR
;
A
#
# COMPACT_ATOMS: atom_id res chain seq x y z
N MET A 1 8.41 -16.85 -2.42
CA MET A 1 8.92 -15.47 -2.28
C MET A 1 8.98 -15.14 -0.80
N SER A 2 9.84 -14.19 -0.38
CA SER A 2 9.82 -13.68 1.00
C SER A 2 8.55 -12.87 1.28
N PRO A 3 8.19 -12.61 2.56
CA PRO A 3 7.07 -11.73 2.89
C PRO A 3 7.17 -10.36 2.20
N PHE A 4 8.35 -9.74 2.20
CA PHE A 4 8.60 -8.47 1.52
C PHE A 4 8.39 -8.58 0.00
N GLY A 5 8.94 -9.62 -0.63
CA GLY A 5 8.78 -9.83 -2.07
C GLY A 5 7.32 -10.04 -2.47
N SER A 6 6.56 -10.79 -1.68
CA SER A 6 5.12 -10.99 -1.87
C SER A 6 4.35 -9.69 -1.66
N TRP A 7 4.72 -8.87 -0.67
CA TRP A 7 4.13 -7.54 -0.46
C TRP A 7 4.39 -6.61 -1.64
N VAL A 8 5.60 -6.58 -2.20
CA VAL A 8 5.90 -5.79 -3.41
C VAL A 8 5.01 -6.21 -4.58
N GLN A 9 4.82 -7.52 -4.80
CA GLN A 9 3.92 -8.01 -5.84
C GLN A 9 2.47 -7.59 -5.57
N ALA A 10 1.99 -7.72 -4.33
CA ALA A 10 0.63 -7.30 -3.97
C ALA A 10 0.40 -5.79 -4.18
N GLN A 11 1.40 -4.94 -3.92
CA GLN A 11 1.33 -3.50 -4.18
C GLN A 11 1.24 -3.17 -5.67
N ILE A 12 1.91 -3.95 -6.52
CA ILE A 12 1.82 -3.85 -7.99
C ILE A 12 0.41 -4.23 -8.45
N ASP A 13 -0.10 -5.37 -7.97
CA ASP A 13 -1.40 -5.90 -8.33
C ASP A 13 -2.54 -4.96 -7.87
N LEU A 14 -2.44 -4.41 -6.66
CA LEU A 14 -3.42 -3.46 -6.10
C LEU A 14 -3.56 -2.19 -6.94
N ARG A 15 -2.47 -1.74 -7.58
CA ARG A 15 -2.46 -0.56 -8.45
C ARG A 15 -2.88 -0.89 -9.89
N GLY A 16 -3.13 -2.17 -10.20
CA GLY A 16 -3.61 -2.62 -11.50
C GLY A 16 -2.57 -2.59 -12.60
N TYR A 17 -1.27 -2.60 -12.27
CA TYR A 17 -0.23 -2.65 -13.29
C TYR A 17 -0.16 -4.04 -13.93
N GLY A 18 -0.21 -4.09 -15.26
CA GLY A 18 -0.20 -5.34 -16.03
C GLY A 18 1.19 -5.97 -16.17
N SER A 19 2.25 -5.25 -15.78
CA SER A 19 3.62 -5.78 -15.77
C SER A 19 4.53 -5.08 -14.77
N VAL A 20 5.63 -5.75 -14.43
CA VAL A 20 6.71 -5.20 -13.59
C VAL A 20 7.38 -3.98 -14.24
N THR A 21 7.49 -3.97 -15.57
CA THR A 21 8.07 -2.85 -16.32
C THR A 21 7.17 -1.62 -16.23
N GLU A 22 5.87 -1.81 -16.46
CA GLU A 22 4.87 -0.75 -16.31
C GLU A 22 4.85 -0.18 -14.89
N ALA A 23 4.80 -1.06 -13.88
CA ALA A 23 4.86 -0.66 -12.49
C ALA A 23 6.12 0.14 -12.17
N ALA A 24 7.29 -0.32 -12.64
CA ALA A 24 8.55 0.36 -12.39
C ALA A 24 8.57 1.77 -13.01
N HIS A 25 8.05 1.92 -14.24
CA HIS A 25 7.91 3.24 -14.86
C HIS A 25 6.96 4.16 -14.09
N ALA A 26 5.81 3.64 -13.64
CA ALA A 26 4.83 4.41 -12.87
C ALA A 26 5.36 4.84 -11.49
N LEU A 27 6.23 4.04 -10.88
CA LEU A 27 6.84 4.28 -9.56
C LEU A 27 8.17 5.05 -9.63
N ASP A 28 8.59 5.49 -10.83
CA ASP A 28 9.89 6.14 -11.09
C ASP A 28 11.11 5.34 -10.55
N VAL A 29 11.09 4.02 -10.75
CA VAL A 29 12.19 3.12 -10.39
C VAL A 29 12.61 2.27 -11.58
N TYR A 30 13.85 1.80 -11.59
CA TYR A 30 14.30 0.89 -12.65
C TYR A 30 13.59 -0.48 -12.55
N PRO A 31 13.18 -1.11 -13.66
CA PRO A 31 12.57 -2.46 -13.63
C PRO A 31 13.45 -3.53 -13.00
N SER A 32 14.78 -3.36 -13.03
CA SER A 32 15.72 -4.25 -12.34
C SER A 32 15.65 -4.12 -10.82
N VAL A 33 15.36 -2.92 -10.30
CA VAL A 33 15.20 -2.66 -8.86
C VAL A 33 13.93 -3.32 -8.35
N LEU A 34 12.81 -3.18 -9.06
CA LEU A 34 11.54 -3.83 -8.68
C LEU A 34 11.68 -5.36 -8.68
N ARG A 35 12.32 -5.93 -9.73
CA ARG A 35 12.67 -7.36 -9.79
C ARG A 35 13.58 -7.79 -8.64
N GLN A 36 14.59 -6.97 -8.32
CA GLN A 36 15.47 -7.23 -7.20
C GLN A 36 14.65 -7.31 -5.91
N TRP A 37 13.77 -6.35 -5.63
CA TRP A 37 12.95 -6.35 -4.42
C TRP A 37 12.07 -7.59 -4.30
N MET A 38 11.42 -8.03 -5.37
CA MET A 38 10.63 -9.27 -5.39
C MET A 38 11.47 -10.54 -5.19
N SER A 39 12.74 -10.52 -5.61
CA SER A 39 13.68 -11.64 -5.47
C SER A 39 14.40 -11.71 -4.12
N ILE A 40 14.28 -10.69 -3.27
CA ILE A 40 14.92 -10.65 -1.96
C ILE A 40 14.40 -11.83 -1.12
N VAL A 41 15.31 -12.72 -0.71
CA VAL A 41 14.97 -13.89 0.12
C VAL A 41 15.15 -13.61 1.62
N ARG A 42 16.19 -12.83 1.96
CA ARG A 42 16.48 -12.43 3.34
C ARG A 42 15.79 -11.11 3.67
N ARG A 43 15.88 -10.66 4.90
CA ARG A 43 15.38 -9.34 5.29
C ARG A 43 16.02 -8.22 4.44
N PRO A 44 15.23 -7.33 3.80
CA PRO A 44 15.77 -6.22 3.01
C PRO A 44 16.50 -5.22 3.91
N SER A 45 17.46 -4.48 3.37
CA SER A 45 18.13 -3.42 4.15
C SER A 45 17.18 -2.25 4.43
N HIS A 46 17.47 -1.46 5.47
CA HIS A 46 16.68 -0.26 5.79
C HIS A 46 16.63 0.75 4.62
N GLY A 47 17.67 0.80 3.80
CA GLY A 47 17.69 1.64 2.59
C GLY A 47 16.79 1.12 1.46
N VAL A 48 16.52 -0.18 1.41
CA VAL A 48 15.49 -0.76 0.52
C VAL A 48 14.10 -0.46 1.09
N VAL A 49 13.89 -0.65 2.39
CA VAL A 49 12.61 -0.34 3.07
C VAL A 49 12.20 1.11 2.85
N ARG A 50 13.09 2.08 3.10
CA ARG A 50 12.80 3.51 2.88
C ARG A 50 12.48 3.85 1.43
N ARG A 51 13.22 3.26 0.47
CA ARG A 51 12.94 3.48 -0.95
C ARG A 51 11.62 2.88 -1.39
N ALA A 52 11.27 1.69 -0.90
CA ALA A 52 10.00 1.06 -1.21
C ALA A 52 8.83 1.87 -0.62
N ALA A 53 8.96 2.36 0.61
CA ALA A 53 7.95 3.25 1.21
C ALA A 53 7.73 4.51 0.37
N ALA A 54 8.81 5.16 -0.07
CA ALA A 54 8.72 6.33 -0.94
C ALA A 54 8.15 6.01 -2.32
N ALA A 55 8.57 4.92 -2.96
CA ALA A 55 8.13 4.55 -4.30
C ALA A 55 6.63 4.22 -4.34
N PHE A 56 6.14 3.49 -3.34
CA PHE A 56 4.72 3.10 -3.26
C PHE A 56 3.84 4.16 -2.57
N ASP A 57 4.41 5.25 -2.05
CA ASP A 57 3.70 6.27 -1.28
C ASP A 57 2.88 5.68 -0.12
N VAL A 58 3.54 4.85 0.69
CA VAL A 58 2.95 4.17 1.86
C VAL A 58 3.68 4.54 3.14
N HIS A 59 3.02 4.34 4.28
CA HIS A 59 3.65 4.57 5.57
C HIS A 59 4.82 3.59 5.78
N ILE A 60 5.96 4.08 6.26
CA ILE A 60 7.17 3.26 6.42
C ILE A 60 6.95 2.06 7.36
N GLN A 61 6.03 2.16 8.31
CA GLN A 61 5.66 1.08 9.21
C GLN A 61 5.06 -0.12 8.45
N GLU A 62 4.27 0.11 7.40
CA GLU A 62 3.70 -0.97 6.57
C GLU A 62 4.83 -1.79 5.91
N VAL A 63 5.84 -1.09 5.39
CA VAL A 63 6.99 -1.73 4.74
C VAL A 63 7.88 -2.45 5.77
N LEU A 64 7.99 -1.91 6.99
CA LEU A 64 8.70 -2.58 8.09
C LEU A 64 8.01 -3.88 8.52
N VAL A 65 6.67 -3.91 8.54
CA VAL A 65 5.90 -5.13 8.77
C VAL A 65 6.14 -6.14 7.66
N ALA A 66 5.98 -5.72 6.40
CA ALA A 66 6.25 -6.58 5.24
C ALA A 66 7.69 -7.11 5.19
N ALA A 67 8.64 -6.32 5.70
CA ALA A 67 10.05 -6.68 5.83
C ALA A 67 10.37 -7.45 7.11
N ASP A 68 9.39 -7.86 7.91
CA ASP A 68 9.56 -8.67 9.12
C ASP A 68 10.39 -7.97 10.21
N TYR A 69 10.51 -6.63 10.16
CA TYR A 69 11.20 -5.85 11.20
C TYR A 69 10.32 -5.56 12.42
N MET A 70 9.01 -5.68 12.27
CA MET A 70 7.99 -5.25 13.21
C MET A 70 6.72 -6.05 12.94
N THR A 71 5.90 -6.30 13.96
CA THR A 71 4.57 -6.93 13.75
C THR A 71 3.49 -5.89 13.42
N GLU A 72 2.33 -6.36 12.95
CA GLU A 72 1.18 -5.46 12.72
C GLU A 72 0.73 -4.77 14.01
N GLU A 73 0.76 -5.46 15.15
CA GLU A 73 0.39 -4.91 16.46
C GLU A 73 1.35 -3.80 16.90
N GLU A 74 2.65 -4.00 16.71
CA GLU A 74 3.68 -3.00 17.04
C GLU A 74 3.61 -1.77 16.12
N SER A 75 3.08 -1.93 14.91
CA SER A 75 2.99 -0.84 13.93
C SER A 75 2.01 0.25 14.36
N GLY A 76 0.97 -0.09 15.12
CA GLY A 76 -0.14 0.81 15.44
C GLY A 76 -0.96 1.28 14.22
N LEU A 77 -0.70 0.76 13.01
CA LEU A 77 -1.41 1.15 11.78
C LEU A 77 -2.86 0.63 11.73
N VAL A 78 -3.20 -0.36 12.55
CA VAL A 78 -4.56 -0.93 12.63
C VAL A 78 -5.59 0.11 13.11
N ASP A 79 -5.17 1.21 13.73
CA ASP A 79 -6.05 2.28 14.22
C ASP A 79 -6.29 3.45 13.23
N THR A 80 -5.72 3.40 12.02
CA THR A 80 -5.84 4.50 11.03
C THR A 80 -7.05 4.46 10.09
N ILE A 81 -8.13 3.74 10.44
CA ILE A 81 -9.46 4.14 9.95
C ILE A 81 -9.96 5.18 10.96
N PRO A 82 -9.96 6.49 10.63
CA PRO A 82 -10.53 7.45 11.56
C PRO A 82 -11.95 6.99 11.86
N ALA A 83 -12.37 7.05 13.13
CA ALA A 83 -13.70 6.60 13.54
C ALA A 83 -14.83 7.23 12.69
N SER A 84 -14.55 8.36 12.02
CA SER A 84 -15.43 9.03 11.06
C SER A 84 -15.69 8.29 9.74
N VAL A 85 -14.87 7.30 9.36
CA VAL A 85 -15.06 6.46 8.16
C VAL A 85 -15.73 5.13 8.51
N ARG A 86 -15.98 4.87 9.80
CA ARG A 86 -16.72 3.67 10.22
C ARG A 86 -18.20 3.81 9.84
N HIS A 87 -18.54 3.16 8.73
CA HIS A 87 -19.88 2.73 8.34
C HIS A 87 -20.91 3.84 8.11
N PHE A 88 -20.88 4.44 6.92
CA PHE A 88 -22.13 4.93 6.32
C PHE A 88 -22.91 3.73 5.80
N THR A 89 -24.13 3.56 6.27
CA THR A 89 -25.08 2.64 5.64
C THR A 89 -25.44 3.14 4.25
N ILE A 90 -25.83 2.26 3.33
CA ILE A 90 -26.31 2.63 1.99
C ILE A 90 -27.42 3.69 2.08
N GLY A 91 -28.30 3.60 3.09
CA GLY A 91 -29.34 4.58 3.33
C GLY A 91 -28.81 5.99 3.59
N GLN A 92 -27.76 6.12 4.41
CA GLN A 92 -27.14 7.41 4.71
C GLN A 92 -26.39 8.01 3.50
N MET A 93 -25.84 7.16 2.63
CA MET A 93 -25.25 7.61 1.36
C MET A 93 -26.33 8.13 0.39
N LEU A 94 -27.48 7.44 0.30
CA LEU A 94 -28.59 7.85 -0.58
C LEU A 94 -29.25 9.15 -0.11
N GLU A 95 -29.40 9.33 1.20
CA GLU A 95 -29.94 10.55 1.81
C GLU A 95 -29.04 11.76 1.55
N GLU A 96 -27.72 11.57 1.64
CA GLU A 96 -26.74 12.61 1.31
C GLU A 96 -26.80 13.03 -0.18
N ILE A 97 -26.93 12.06 -1.09
CA ILE A 97 -27.07 12.34 -2.53
C ILE A 97 -28.36 13.12 -2.79
N GLY A 98 -29.48 12.69 -2.20
CA GLY A 98 -30.78 13.37 -2.32
C GLY A 98 -30.72 14.83 -1.90
N ARG A 99 -30.10 15.11 -0.73
CA ARG A 99 -29.94 16.48 -0.22
C ARG A 99 -29.13 17.39 -1.15
N ARG A 100 -28.13 16.85 -1.85
CA ARG A 100 -27.30 17.61 -2.81
C ARG A 100 -28.00 17.87 -4.14
N THR A 101 -28.92 17.00 -4.53
CA THR A 101 -29.72 17.17 -5.75
C THR A 101 -30.93 18.09 -5.56
N GLU A 102 -31.48 18.17 -4.35
CA GLU A 102 -32.63 19.04 -4.01
C GLU A 102 -32.21 20.47 -3.63
N GLY A 103 -30.95 20.69 -3.27
CA GLY A 103 -30.39 22.02 -2.96
C GLY A 103 -30.00 22.88 -4.18
N ARG A 104 -30.58 22.61 -5.36
CA ARG A 104 -30.37 23.37 -6.60
C ARG A 104 -31.68 23.89 -7.18
#